data_AF-A0A4R0KA45-F1
#
_entry.id   AF-A0A4R0KA45-F1
#
_cell.length_a   1.000
_cell.length_b   1.000
_cell.length_c   1.000
_cell.angle_alpha   90.00
_cell.angle_beta   90.00
_cell.angle_gamma   90.00
#
_symmetry.space_group_name_H-M   'P 1'
#
loop_
_entity.id
_entity.type
_entity.pdbx_description
1 polymer ?
#
loop_
_entity_poly.entity_id
_entity_poly.type
_entity_poly.pdbx_seq_one_letter_code
_entity_poly.pdbx_strand_id
1 'polypeptide(L)'
;MTTRSGPVLAGISRRTAEDHDLLHLLAEVRSARAANQVTRGAPRRGSAPSSDASRLAASLTAYARALESYRLPVPPAIRDELRLLRAIP
;
A
#
# COMPACT_ATOMS: atom_id res chain seq x y z
N MET A 1 41.11 -2.17 -25.72
CA MET A 1 39.72 -2.39 -26.21
C MET A 1 38.80 -2.33 -24.99
N THR A 2 38.08 -1.22 -24.82
CA THR A 2 37.22 -0.96 -23.65
C THR A 2 35.79 -1.33 -23.99
N THR A 3 35.28 -2.42 -23.42
CA THR A 3 33.85 -2.74 -23.45
C THR A 3 33.19 -2.17 -22.19
N ARG A 4 32.63 -0.96 -22.31
CA ARG A 4 31.61 -0.45 -21.36
C ARG A 4 30.28 -1.16 -21.68
N SER A 5 30.13 -2.38 -21.16
CA SER A 5 28.80 -2.97 -20.90
C SER A 5 28.37 -2.38 -19.54
N GLY A 6 27.47 -1.42 -19.39
CA GLY A 6 26.12 -1.30 -19.92
C GLY A 6 25.17 -1.23 -18.69
N PRO A 7 24.67 -0.07 -18.25
CA PRO A 7 23.84 0.07 -17.03
C PRO A 7 22.41 -0.49 -17.19
N VAL A 8 22.11 -1.16 -18.30
CA VAL A 8 20.75 -1.60 -18.67
C VAL A 8 20.24 -2.73 -17.77
N LEU A 9 21.11 -3.68 -17.38
CA LEU A 9 20.71 -4.78 -16.48
C LEU A 9 20.39 -4.30 -15.07
N ALA A 10 21.10 -3.29 -14.56
CA ALA A 10 20.80 -2.70 -13.26
C ALA A 10 19.44 -1.98 -13.25
N GLY A 11 19.06 -1.34 -14.36
CA GLY A 11 17.75 -0.71 -14.52
C GLY A 11 16.59 -1.72 -14.58
N ILE A 12 16.79 -2.85 -15.26
CA ILE A 12 15.78 -3.91 -15.38
C ILE A 12 15.56 -4.60 -14.03
N SER A 13 16.63 -5.02 -13.34
CA SER A 13 16.54 -5.66 -12.03
C SER A 13 15.96 -4.74 -10.95
N ARG A 14 16.24 -3.44 -11.05
CA ARG A 14 15.63 -2.44 -10.16
C ARG A 14 14.14 -2.34 -10.43
N ARG A 15 13.73 -2.14 -11.69
CA ARG A 15 12.30 -2.00 -12.04
C ARG A 15 11.50 -3.24 -11.66
N THR A 16 12.03 -4.45 -11.86
CA THR A 16 11.34 -5.68 -11.44
C THR A 16 11.22 -5.83 -9.93
N ALA A 17 12.22 -5.39 -9.15
CA ALA A 17 12.11 -5.34 -7.69
C ALA A 17 11.06 -4.32 -7.23
N GLU A 18 11.04 -3.13 -7.85
CA GLU A 18 10.06 -2.08 -7.58
C GLU A 18 8.62 -2.55 -7.90
N ASP A 19 8.43 -3.25 -9.02
CA ASP A 19 7.16 -3.86 -9.41
C ASP A 19 6.73 -4.97 -8.44
N HIS A 20 7.67 -5.80 -7.99
CA HIS A 20 7.40 -6.87 -7.03
C HIS A 20 6.96 -6.29 -5.66
N ASP A 21 7.64 -5.26 -5.18
CA ASP A 21 7.29 -4.57 -3.93
C ASP A 21 5.91 -3.92 -4.02
N LEU A 22 5.57 -3.28 -5.14
CA LEU A 22 4.24 -2.69 -5.34
C LEU A 22 3.13 -3.75 -5.38
N LEU A 23 3.37 -4.88 -6.05
CA LEU A 23 2.42 -6.00 -6.08
C LEU A 23 2.23 -6.62 -4.69
N HIS A 24 3.32 -6.78 -3.93
CA HIS A 24 3.27 -7.28 -2.56
C HIS A 24 2.48 -6.34 -1.64
N LEU A 25 2.76 -5.04 -1.68
CA LEU A 25 2.03 -4.04 -0.91
C LEU A 25 0.55 -3.97 -1.31
N LEU A 26 0.23 -4.11 -2.60
CA LEU A 26 -1.16 -4.16 -3.07
C LEU A 26 -1.89 -5.40 -2.54
N ALA A 27 -1.22 -6.55 -2.48
CA ALA A 27 -1.77 -7.77 -1.89
C ALA A 27 -2.06 -7.60 -0.40
N GLU A 28 -1.14 -6.97 0.36
CA GLU A 28 -1.34 -6.63 1.77
C GLU A 28 -2.53 -5.67 1.96
N VAL A 29 -2.67 -4.65 1.11
CA VAL A 29 -3.84 -3.74 1.14
C VAL A 29 -5.14 -4.49 0.89
N ARG A 30 -5.17 -5.40 -0.09
CA ARG A 30 -6.36 -6.22 -0.39
C ARG A 30 -6.71 -7.15 0.78
N SER A 31 -5.71 -7.79 1.37
CA SER A 31 -5.87 -8.64 2.56
C SER A 31 -6.42 -7.85 3.75
N ALA A 32 -5.83 -6.70 4.04
CA ALA A 32 -6.26 -5.82 5.12
C ALA A 32 -7.68 -5.27 4.89
N ARG A 33 -8.07 -4.96 3.64
CA ARG A 33 -9.44 -4.56 3.30
C ARG A 33 -10.43 -5.70 3.55
N ALA A 34 -10.10 -6.92 3.14
CA ALA A 34 -10.94 -8.09 3.38
C ALA A 34 -11.13 -8.32 4.88
N ALA A 35 -10.06 -8.28 5.68
CA ALA A 35 -10.12 -8.42 7.13
C ALA A 35 -10.99 -7.32 7.77
N ASN A 36 -10.80 -6.06 7.38
CA ASN A 36 -11.58 -4.93 7.90
C ASN A 36 -13.07 -5.01 7.53
N GLN A 37 -13.41 -5.50 6.33
CA GLN A 37 -14.80 -5.70 5.92
C GLN A 37 -15.50 -6.82 6.71
N VAL A 38 -14.80 -7.92 7.00
CA VAL A 38 -15.31 -8.99 7.87
C VAL A 38 -15.65 -8.44 9.25
N THR A 39 -14.79 -7.59 9.81
CA THR A 39 -15.02 -6.94 11.12
C THR A 39 -16.16 -5.91 11.10
N ARG A 40 -16.42 -5.25 9.95
CA ARG A 40 -17.55 -4.31 9.77
C ARG A 40 -18.89 -4.96 9.44
N GLY A 41 -18.90 -6.17 8.87
CA GLY A 41 -20.12 -6.94 8.58
C GLY A 41 -20.84 -7.43 9.85
N ALA A 42 -20.13 -7.49 10.97
CA ALA A 42 -20.74 -7.66 12.29
C ALA A 42 -21.29 -6.29 12.78
N PRO A 43 -22.55 -6.22 13.26
CA PRO A 43 -23.15 -4.97 13.70
C PRO A 43 -22.46 -4.49 14.99
N ARG A 44 -21.37 -3.74 14.86
CA ARG A 44 -20.66 -3.17 16.00
C ARG A 44 -21.15 -1.76 16.29
N ARG A 45 -22.14 -1.68 17.19
CA ARG A 45 -22.39 -0.50 18.03
C ARG A 45 -21.08 -0.13 18.74
N GLY A 46 -20.48 1.00 18.36
CA GLY A 46 -19.53 1.74 19.19
C GLY A 46 -18.15 1.11 19.48
N SER A 47 -17.58 0.34 18.55
CA SER A 47 -16.26 -0.27 18.79
C SER A 47 -15.11 0.70 18.52
N ALA A 48 -14.21 0.82 19.49
CA ALA A 48 -12.85 1.38 19.38
C ALA A 48 -12.16 1.00 18.05
N PRO A 49 -11.18 1.80 17.56
CA PRO A 49 -10.45 1.50 16.35
C PRO A 49 -9.94 0.07 16.40
N SER A 50 -10.52 -0.81 15.58
CA SER A 50 -10.17 -2.22 15.59
C SER A 50 -8.71 -2.36 15.14
N SER A 51 -7.98 -3.31 15.70
CA SER A 51 -6.59 -3.60 15.29
C SER A 51 -6.46 -3.79 13.77
N ASP A 52 -7.52 -4.27 13.11
CA ASP A 52 -7.59 -4.41 11.65
C ASP A 52 -7.68 -3.07 10.91
N ALA A 53 -8.40 -2.08 11.46
CA ALA A 53 -8.46 -0.72 10.91
C ALA A 53 -7.09 -0.04 11.00
N SER A 54 -6.38 -0.23 12.11
CA SER A 54 -4.99 0.25 12.29
C SER A 54 -4.02 -0.45 11.33
N ARG A 55 -4.17 -1.77 11.14
CA ARG A 55 -3.38 -2.53 10.17
C ARG A 55 -3.64 -2.07 8.75
N LEU A 56 -4.90 -1.83 8.38
CA LEU A 56 -5.29 -1.29 7.07
C LEU A 56 -4.70 0.10 6.84
N ALA A 57 -4.76 0.99 7.84
CA ALA A 57 -4.16 2.32 7.75
C ALA A 57 -2.64 2.26 7.54
N ALA A 58 -1.95 1.35 8.23
CA ALA A 58 -0.52 1.13 8.08
C ALA A 58 -0.18 0.62 6.67
N SER A 59 -0.91 -0.37 6.15
CA SER A 59 -0.70 -0.92 4.80
C SER A 59 -0.96 0.14 3.71
N LEU A 60 -2.04 0.92 3.82
CA LEU A 60 -2.34 2.01 2.88
C LEU A 60 -1.26 3.09 2.90
N THR A 61 -0.74 3.41 4.09
CA THR A 61 0.35 4.39 4.25
C THR A 61 1.65 3.89 3.61
N ALA A 62 1.99 2.61 3.81
CA ALA A 62 3.17 2.00 3.22
C ALA A 62 3.09 2.00 1.67
N TYR A 63 1.94 1.64 1.12
CA TYR A 63 1.71 1.69 -0.33
C TYR A 63 1.79 3.12 -0.89
N ALA A 64 1.18 4.10 -0.21
CA ALA A 64 1.26 5.50 -0.62
C ALA A 64 2.71 6.02 -0.62
N ARG A 65 3.50 5.70 0.42
CA ARG A 65 4.93 6.05 0.49
C ARG A 65 5.76 5.38 -0.60
N ALA A 66 5.44 4.13 -0.95
CA ALA A 66 6.09 3.44 -2.05
C ALA A 66 5.80 4.16 -3.38
N LEU A 67 4.55 4.51 -3.65
CA LEU A 67 4.17 5.28 -4.84
C LEU A 67 4.90 6.63 -4.92
N GLU A 68 4.97 7.37 -3.81
CA GLU A 68 5.71 8.64 -3.74
C GLU A 68 7.21 8.44 -4.02
N SER A 69 7.80 7.36 -3.51
CA SER A 69 9.21 7.01 -3.73
C SER A 69 9.49 6.70 -5.21
N TYR A 70 8.51 6.10 -5.89
CA TYR A 70 8.53 5.86 -7.34
C TYR A 70 8.08 7.05 -8.18
N ARG A 71 7.82 8.22 -7.56
CA ARG A 71 7.29 9.43 -8.22
C ARG A 71 5.96 9.18 -8.95
N LEU A 72 5.19 8.21 -8.48
CA LEU A 72 3.86 7.89 -8.98
C LEU A 72 2.78 8.65 -8.19
N PRO A 73 1.70 9.10 -8.85
CA PRO A 73 0.60 9.74 -8.16
C PRO A 73 -0.14 8.73 -7.27
N VAL A 74 -0.46 9.14 -6.04
CA VAL A 74 -1.30 8.34 -5.14
C VAL A 74 -2.75 8.36 -5.63
N PRO A 75 -3.38 7.20 -5.91
CA PRO A 75 -4.76 7.15 -6.38
C PRO A 75 -5.75 7.81 -5.40
N PRO A 76 -6.80 8.51 -5.91
CA PRO A 76 -7.80 9.18 -5.06
C PRO A 76 -8.44 8.23 -4.04
N ALA A 77 -8.77 7.00 -4.44
CA ALA A 77 -9.36 6.00 -3.56
C ALA A 77 -8.50 5.69 -2.32
N ILE A 78 -7.17 5.71 -2.45
CA ILE A 78 -6.25 5.47 -1.33
C ILE A 78 -6.17 6.70 -0.42
N ARG A 79 -6.14 7.90 -1.02
CA ARG A 79 -6.21 9.15 -0.26
C ARG A 79 -7.49 9.26 0.54
N ASP A 80 -8.62 8.91 -0.06
CA ASP A 80 -9.93 8.98 0.58
C ASP A 80 -10.06 7.94 1.69
N GLU A 81 -9.59 6.71 1.49
CA GLU A 81 -9.55 5.71 2.56
C GLU A 81 -8.64 6.12 3.72
N LEU A 82 -7.46 6.69 3.46
CA LEU A 82 -6.59 7.23 4.50
C LEU A 82 -7.24 8.40 5.24
N ARG A 83 -7.97 9.28 4.53
CA ARG A 83 -8.75 10.36 5.15
C ARG A 83 -9.86 9.81 6.05
N LEU A 84 -10.60 8.82 5.58
CA LEU A 84 -11.67 8.19 6.33
C LEU A 84 -11.14 7.52 7.60
N LEU A 85 -10.01 6.81 7.51
CA LEU A 85 -9.38 6.16 8.67
C LEU A 85 -8.81 7.17 9.68
N ARG A 86 -8.27 8.29 9.23
CA ARG A 86 -7.79 9.38 10.11
C ARG A 86 -8.91 10.18 10.78
N ALA A 87 -10.09 10.22 10.17
CA ALA A 87 -11.25 10.92 10.71
C ALA A 87 -11.98 10.09 11.78
N ILE A 88 -11.55 8.85 12.04
CA ILE A 88 -12.04 8.02 13.16
C ILE A 88 -11.27 8.50 14.42
N PRO A 89 -11.96 9.12 15.40
CA PRO A 89 -11.34 9.59 16.64
C PRO A 89 -10.86 8.45 17.54
#